data_AF-A0A561XI44-F1
#
_entry.id   AF-A0A561XI44-F1
#
_cell.length_a   1.000
_cell.length_b   1.000
_cell.length_c   1.000
_cell.angle_alpha   90.00
_cell.angle_beta   90.00
_cell.angle_gamma   90.00
#
_symmetry.space_group_name_H-M   'P 1'
#
loop_
_entity.id
_entity.type
_entity.pdbx_description
1 polymer ?
#
loop_
_entity_poly.entity_id
_entity_poly.type
_entity_poly.pdbx_seq_one_letter_code
_entity_poly.pdbx_strand_id
1 'polypeptide(L)' 'MRVDEPFAEMGGLLTVNEFCKWASIGRTKLYAEMNAGRLMAKKFGSRTLIPRTEAKKWMEQLPTRH' A
#
# COMPACT_ATOMS: atom_id res chain seq x y z
N MET A 1 20.61 -6.57 10.27
CA MET A 1 19.91 -5.28 10.06
C MET A 1 20.06 -4.92 8.59
N ARG A 2 19.07 -4.90 7.69
CA ARG A 2 17.60 -4.98 7.74
C ARG A 2 17.14 -6.34 7.18
N VAL A 3 16.21 -6.98 7.88
CA VAL A 3 15.47 -8.15 7.39
C VAL A 3 14.21 -7.69 6.66
N ASP A 4 13.72 -8.54 5.76
CA ASP A 4 12.40 -8.52 5.12
C ASP A 4 12.16 -7.56 3.95
N GLU A 5 12.71 -7.91 2.79
CA GLU A 5 11.89 -7.88 1.59
C GLU A 5 11.39 -9.31 1.33
N PRO A 6 10.20 -9.70 1.81
CA PRO A 6 9.58 -10.90 1.30
C PRO A 6 9.38 -10.67 -0.19
N PHE A 7 10.02 -11.53 -0.98
CA PHE A 7 9.87 -11.62 -2.42
C PHE A 7 8.39 -11.46 -2.75
N ALA A 8 8.10 -10.45 -3.57
CA ALA A 8 6.77 -10.16 -4.06
C ALA A 8 6.28 -11.36 -4.89
N GLU A 9 5.77 -12.39 -4.21
CA GLU A 9 5.28 -13.61 -4.83
C GLU A 9 4.00 -13.25 -5.60
N MET A 10 4.14 -13.21 -6.93
CA MET A 10 3.10 -12.98 -7.94
C MET A 10 2.07 -11.88 -7.61
N GLY A 11 2.51 -10.63 -7.53
CA GLY A 11 1.58 -9.50 -7.50
C GLY A 11 2.29 -8.19 -7.83
N GLY A 12 1.95 -7.59 -8.97
CA GLY A 12 2.57 -6.35 -9.46
C GLY A 12 2.54 -5.19 -8.45
N LEU A 13 3.40 -4.19 -8.67
CA LEU A 13 3.45 -2.97 -7.88
C LEU A 13 2.36 -1.99 -8.34
N LEU A 14 1.57 -1.47 -7.41
CA LEU A 14 0.57 -0.44 -7.67
C LEU A 14 1.17 0.95 -7.43
N THR A 15 1.00 1.86 -8.37
CA THR A 15 1.25 3.28 -8.08
C THR A 15 0.17 3.87 -7.17
N VAL A 16 0.43 5.03 -6.58
CA VAL A 16 -0.56 5.80 -5.81
C VAL A 16 -1.89 5.98 -6.55
N ASN A 17 -1.86 6.22 -7.86
CA ASN A 17 -3.09 6.35 -8.66
C ASN A 17 -3.80 5.01 -8.85
N GLU A 18 -3.07 3.93 -9.10
CA GLU A 18 -3.66 2.61 -9.27
C GLU A 18 -4.25 2.09 -7.95
N PHE A 19 -3.56 2.31 -6.84
CA PHE A 19 -4.09 2.00 -5.51
C PHE A 19 -5.35 2.82 -5.21
N CYS A 20 -5.32 4.13 -5.49
CA CYS A 20 -6.47 5.02 -5.32
C CYS A 20 -7.69 4.53 -6.12
N LYS A 21 -7.48 4.07 -7.37
CA LYS A 21 -8.54 3.46 -8.18
C LYS A 21 -9.01 2.13 -7.62
N TRP A 22 -8.08 1.25 -7.25
CA TRP A 22 -8.37 -0.09 -6.73
C TRP A 22 -9.13 -0.06 -5.40
N ALA A 23 -8.66 0.73 -4.45
CA ALA A 23 -9.28 0.89 -3.13
C ALA A 23 -10.43 1.91 -3.11
N SER A 24 -10.67 2.63 -4.22
CA SER A 24 -11.65 3.73 -4.30
C SER A 24 -11.51 4.76 -3.17
N ILE A 25 -10.27 5.03 -2.73
CA ILE A 25 -9.95 6.06 -1.72
C ILE A 25 -9.19 7.22 -2.35
N GLY A 26 -9.41 8.44 -1.85
CA GLY A 26 -8.63 9.60 -2.28
C GLY A 26 -7.16 9.53 -1.84
N ARG A 27 -6.28 10.20 -2.59
CA ARG A 27 -4.83 10.29 -2.29
C ARG A 27 -4.54 10.78 -0.86
N THR A 28 -5.36 11.68 -0.33
CA THR A 28 -5.22 12.19 1.03
C THR A 28 -5.37 11.09 2.08
N LYS A 29 -6.36 10.19 1.93
CA LYS A 29 -6.55 9.04 2.83
C LYS A 29 -5.40 8.05 2.69
N LEU A 30 -4.95 7.81 1.45
CA LEU A 30 -3.79 6.98 1.19
C LEU A 30 -2.52 7.50 1.89
N TYR A 31 -2.23 8.80 1.81
CA TYR A 31 -1.09 9.38 2.51
C TYR A 31 -1.25 9.37 4.03
N ALA A 32 -2.48 9.57 4.54
CA ALA A 32 -2.75 9.44 5.97
C ALA A 32 -2.47 8.02 6.48
N GLU A 33 -2.87 6.99 5.72
CA GLU A 33 -2.62 5.58 6.08
C GLU A 33 -1.14 5.20 5.96
N MET A 34 -0.41 5.76 4.99
CA MET A 34 1.06 5.64 4.91
C MET A 34 1.73 6.33 6.11
N ASN A 35 1.27 7.52 6.49
CA ASN A 35 1.82 8.25 7.64
C ASN A 35 1.49 7.55 8.98
N ALA A 36 0.32 6.95 9.08
CA ALA A 36 -0.09 6.12 10.21
C ALA A 36 0.66 4.78 10.29
N GLY A 37 1.52 4.46 9.30
CA GLY A 37 2.29 3.22 9.26
C GLY A 37 1.47 1.96 8.97
N ARG A 38 0.19 2.11 8.57
CA ARG A 38 -0.72 0.99 8.26
C ARG A 38 -0.50 0.44 6.86
N LEU A 39 0.05 1.25 5.96
CA LEU A 39 0.35 0.86 4.58
C LEU A 39 1.83 1.04 4.27
N MET A 40 2.51 -0.06 3.97
CA MET A 40 3.91 -0.03 3.55
C MET A 40 4.01 0.28 2.06
N ALA A 41 4.37 1.52 1.76
CA ALA A 41 4.70 1.95 0.40
C ALA A 41 6.21 2.15 0.26
N LYS A 42 6.77 1.65 -0.84
CA LYS A 42 8.19 1.82 -1.18
C LYS A 42 8.34 3.02 -2.13
N LYS A 43 9.12 4.01 -1.72
CA LYS A 43 9.47 5.14 -2.59
C LYS A 43 10.57 4.69 -3.56
N PHE A 44 10.29 4.72 -4.86
CA PHE A 44 11.24 4.43 -5.93
C PHE A 44 11.48 5.70 -6.75
N GLY A 45 12.57 6.40 -6.44
CA GLY A 45 12.88 7.72 -7.01
C GLY A 45 11.78 8.73 -6.69
N SER A 46 11.14 9.28 -7.73
CA SER A 46 10.04 10.25 -7.63
C SER A 46 8.66 9.60 -7.53
N ARG A 47 8.55 8.27 -7.61
CA ARG A 47 7.27 7.53 -7.63
C ARG A 47 7.13 6.69 -6.36
N THR A 48 5.90 6.59 -5.86
CA THR A 48 5.55 5.71 -4.73
C THR A 48 4.91 4.44 -5.27
N LEU A 49 5.52 3.30 -4.95
CA LEU A 49 5.11 1.97 -5.38
C LEU A 49 4.61 1.18 -4.17
N ILE A 50 3.43 0.59 -4.28
CA ILE A 50 2.75 -0.15 -3.22
C ILE A 50 2.67 -1.60 -3.68
N PRO A 51 3.31 -2.55 -2.97
CA PRO A 51 3.15 -3.96 -3.29
C PRO A 51 1.69 -4.37 -3.18
N ARG A 52 1.17 -5.13 -4.16
CA ARG A 52 -0.23 -5.58 -4.12
C ARG A 52 -0.54 -6.45 -2.91
N THR A 53 0.44 -7.22 -2.42
CA THR A 53 0.34 -7.97 -1.16
C THR A 53 0.11 -7.05 0.02
N GLU A 54 0.86 -5.95 0.11
CA GLU A 54 0.68 -4.95 1.16
C GLU A 54 -0.65 -4.21 1.03
N ALA A 55 -1.11 -3.93 -0.20
CA ALA A 55 -2.42 -3.35 -0.43
C ALA A 55 -3.56 -4.27 0.05
N LYS A 56 -3.44 -5.57 -0.21
CA LYS A 56 -4.40 -6.58 0.28
C LYS A 56 -4.35 -6.68 1.80
N LYS A 57 -3.16 -6.74 2.38
CA LYS A 57 -2.96 -6.80 3.83
C LYS A 57 -3.53 -5.56 4.53
N TRP A 58 -3.36 -4.37 3.95
CA TRP A 58 -4.00 -3.15 4.43
C TRP A 58 -5.53 -3.28 4.42
N MET A 59 -6.12 -3.79 3.33
CA MET A 59 -7.56 -4.01 3.24
C MET A 59 -8.07 -4.96 4.31
N GLU A 60 -7.33 -6.03 4.61
CA GLU A 60 -7.66 -7.00 5.68
C GLU A 60 -7.53 -6.39 7.08
N GLN A 61 -6.65 -5.40 7.26
CA GLN A 61 -6.49 -4.67 8.52
C GLN A 61 -7.51 -3.55 8.72
N LEU A 62 -8.27 -3.17 7.68
CA LEU A 62 -9.30 -2.15 7.85
C LEU A 62 -10.37 -2.66 8.82
N PRO A 63 -10.73 -1.87 9.85
CA PRO A 63 -11.81 -2.25 10.73
C PRO A 63 -13.10 -2.36 9.91
N THR A 64 -13.70 -3.54 9.87
CA THR A 64 -15.05 -3.72 9.34
C THR A 64 -16.01 -2.98 10.26
N ARG A 65 -16.34 -1.74 9.89
CA ARG A 65 -17.42 -1.01 10.55
C ARG A 65 -18.72 -1.36 9.84
N HIS A 66 -19.49 -2.26 10.48
CA HIS A 66 -20.87 -2.58 10.12
C HIS A 66 -21.77 -1.35 10.30
#